data_AF-A0A929E698-F1
#
_entry.id   AF-A0A929E698-F1
#
_cell.length_a   1.000
_cell.length_b   1.000
_cell.length_c   1.000
_cell.angle_alpha   90.00
_cell.angle_beta   90.00
_cell.angle_gamma   90.00
#
_symmetry.space_group_name_H-M   'P 1'
#
loop_
_entity.id
_entity.type
_entity.pdbx_description
1 polymer ?
#
loop_
_entity_poly.entity_id
_entity_poly.type
_entity_poly.pdbx_seq_one_letter_code
_entity_poly.pdbx_strand_id
1 'polypeptide(L)'
;MPQQQYSIAYPRKRFVRTLLRSLVRIIFPMLFKITITGKENFPESGPLIVVGNHPAAVEVVLMAAYTPWNVEPLGAGDVPQEKITQVLEGLYGQIPIRRGHVNRVSLQKAVDVLTQKGIVGIFPEGGVWNSGEARAHSGVSWLSYKTNTPILPIGYGGTTGALTKALQFKRPKITMNIGKLIPPANVLHGKTRKAYFSEHSKKIMRTIYSLVPSNDPSLNSNVRNERFELEIKAFNKQYERQIIPQQFNISHPEVLANFFHQPMILYIFSRNLEIPTLSLEKLDTRPSTHEIAHALRSILAVLNGDYPYLLSYRVGPKTAELIKIGLNELEALALWAEDTGMILEIDPIRYYFAIDQDKEIIQIKQEFVESWM
;
A
#
# COMPACT_ATOMS: atom_id res chain seq x y z
N MET A 1 16.29 -11.73 -38.58
CA MET A 1 15.96 -11.55 -37.15
C MET A 1 14.53 -12.00 -36.95
N PRO A 2 14.22 -13.00 -36.11
CA PRO A 2 12.83 -13.31 -35.79
C PRO A 2 12.16 -12.05 -35.21
N GLN A 3 10.96 -11.71 -35.68
CA GLN A 3 10.19 -10.60 -35.12
C GLN A 3 9.99 -10.87 -33.63
N GLN A 4 10.57 -10.03 -32.79
CA GLN A 4 10.43 -10.14 -31.35
C GLN A 4 8.96 -9.90 -30.99
N GLN A 5 8.23 -10.98 -30.68
CA GLN A 5 6.82 -10.91 -30.33
C GLN A 5 6.69 -10.39 -28.89
N TYR A 6 6.30 -9.13 -28.75
CA TYR A 6 6.03 -8.52 -27.45
C TYR A 6 4.65 -8.96 -26.94
N SER A 7 4.56 -9.31 -25.66
CA SER A 7 3.29 -9.64 -25.00
C SER A 7 2.36 -8.42 -24.83
N ILE A 8 2.93 -7.23 -25.01
CA ILE A 8 2.26 -5.93 -24.90
C ILE A 8 2.89 -4.97 -25.90
N ALA A 9 2.09 -4.38 -26.79
CA ALA A 9 2.55 -3.30 -27.65
C ALA A 9 2.77 -2.02 -26.84
N TYR A 10 3.69 -1.15 -27.26
CA TYR A 10 3.87 0.18 -26.68
C TYR A 10 4.06 1.24 -27.78
N PRO A 11 3.42 2.43 -27.65
CA PRO A 11 2.43 2.84 -26.66
C PRO A 11 1.02 2.38 -27.06
N ARG A 12 0.19 1.96 -26.09
CA ARG A 12 -1.22 1.64 -26.30
C ARG A 12 -2.14 2.78 -25.86
N LYS A 13 -3.38 2.75 -26.36
CA LYS A 13 -4.47 3.67 -25.97
C LYS A 13 -4.10 5.15 -26.06
N ARG A 14 -3.25 5.53 -27.04
CA ARG A 14 -2.69 6.89 -27.18
C ARG A 14 -3.78 7.97 -27.13
N PHE A 15 -4.84 7.81 -27.92
CA PHE A 15 -5.95 8.76 -27.99
C PHE A 15 -6.64 8.94 -26.62
N VAL A 16 -7.04 7.83 -25.98
CA VAL A 16 -7.71 7.85 -24.67
C VAL A 16 -6.81 8.45 -23.60
N ARG A 17 -5.52 8.09 -23.57
CA ARG A 17 -4.56 8.64 -22.61
C ARG A 17 -4.34 10.14 -22.80
N THR A 18 -4.26 10.62 -24.05
CA THR A 18 -4.17 12.05 -24.34
C THR A 18 -5.43 12.79 -23.87
N LEU A 19 -6.63 12.23 -24.11
CA LEU A 19 -7.88 12.84 -23.64
C LEU A 19 -7.95 12.92 -22.11
N LEU A 20 -7.65 11.82 -21.42
CA LEU A 20 -7.63 11.77 -19.95
C LEU A 20 -6.60 12.75 -19.37
N ARG A 21 -5.41 12.84 -19.98
CA ARG A 21 -4.38 13.82 -19.61
C ARG A 21 -4.88 15.25 -19.74
N SER A 22 -5.50 15.59 -20.86
CA SER A 22 -6.05 16.94 -21.08
C SER A 22 -7.13 17.26 -20.05
N LEU A 23 -8.03 16.32 -19.78
CA LEU A 23 -9.07 16.46 -18.77
C LEU A 23 -8.48 16.72 -17.38
N VAL A 24 -7.51 15.90 -16.96
CA VAL A 24 -6.81 16.10 -15.68
C VAL A 24 -6.16 17.48 -15.63
N ARG A 25 -5.43 17.89 -16.68
CA ARG A 25 -4.76 19.20 -16.72
C ARG A 25 -5.71 20.40 -16.65
N ILE A 26 -7.00 20.22 -16.95
CA ILE A 26 -8.04 21.25 -16.79
C ILE A 26 -8.64 21.20 -15.37
N ILE A 27 -9.02 20.02 -14.89
CA ILE A 27 -9.73 19.84 -13.61
C ILE A 27 -8.79 20.05 -12.41
N PHE A 28 -7.59 19.47 -12.46
CA PHE A 28 -6.70 19.43 -11.31
C PHE A 28 -6.27 20.83 -10.81
N PRO A 29 -5.93 21.82 -11.65
CA PRO A 29 -5.66 23.18 -11.19
C PRO A 29 -6.86 23.89 -10.52
N MET A 30 -8.09 23.48 -10.84
CA MET A 30 -9.29 23.98 -10.18
C MET A 30 -9.41 23.38 -8.77
N LEU A 31 -9.12 22.09 -8.63
CA LEU A 31 -9.21 21.35 -7.37
C LEU A 31 -8.01 21.53 -6.44
N PHE A 32 -6.83 21.81 -6.98
CA PHE A 32 -5.56 21.78 -6.25
C PHE A 32 -4.65 22.96 -6.59
N LYS A 33 -3.81 23.36 -5.64
CA LYS A 33 -2.68 24.26 -5.90
C LYS A 33 -1.45 23.42 -6.25
N ILE A 34 -1.23 23.21 -7.55
CA ILE A 34 -0.21 22.28 -8.06
C ILE A 34 1.11 23.01 -8.25
N THR A 35 2.18 22.47 -7.65
CA THR A 35 3.56 22.92 -7.89
C THR A 35 4.36 21.78 -8.49
N ILE A 36 4.99 22.01 -9.65
CA ILE A 36 5.82 21.01 -10.32
C ILE A 36 7.21 21.61 -10.52
N THR A 37 8.23 20.97 -9.97
CA THR A 37 9.63 21.40 -10.03
C THR A 37 10.49 20.34 -10.71
N GLY A 38 11.62 20.73 -11.32
CA GLY A 38 12.54 19.78 -11.94
C GLY A 38 12.11 19.26 -13.32
N LYS A 39 11.23 19.98 -14.04
CA LYS A 39 10.72 19.55 -15.36
C LYS A 39 11.84 19.41 -16.39
N GLU A 40 12.92 20.16 -16.23
CA GLU A 40 14.15 20.07 -17.02
C GLU A 40 14.85 18.71 -16.92
N ASN A 41 14.55 17.92 -15.89
CA ASN A 41 15.09 16.58 -15.72
C ASN A 41 14.35 15.52 -16.55
N PHE A 42 13.26 15.87 -17.25
CA PHE A 42 12.56 14.93 -18.14
C PHE A 42 13.40 14.60 -19.37
N PRO A 43 13.72 13.32 -19.62
CA PRO A 43 14.29 12.91 -20.90
C PRO A 43 13.33 13.16 -22.07
N GLU A 44 13.87 13.37 -23.27
CA GLU A 44 13.04 13.51 -24.47
C GLU A 44 12.26 12.22 -24.79
N SER A 45 12.87 11.07 -24.56
CA SER A 45 12.30 9.76 -24.86
C SER A 45 12.81 8.66 -23.92
N GLY A 46 12.18 7.48 -23.99
CA GLY A 46 12.59 6.29 -23.24
C GLY A 46 13.70 5.48 -23.92
N PRO A 47 14.08 4.34 -23.33
CA PRO A 47 13.41 3.67 -22.21
C PRO A 47 13.63 4.37 -20.87
N LEU A 48 12.61 4.33 -20.01
CA LEU A 48 12.69 4.95 -18.69
C LEU A 48 11.83 4.20 -17.67
N ILE A 49 12.37 4.07 -16.46
CA ILE A 49 11.60 3.63 -15.29
C ILE A 49 11.31 4.86 -14.43
N VAL A 50 10.06 5.26 -14.32
CA VAL A 50 9.64 6.38 -13.48
C VAL A 50 9.22 5.85 -12.12
N VAL A 51 9.76 6.43 -11.05
CA VAL A 51 9.50 5.98 -9.67
C VAL A 51 9.06 7.14 -8.78
N GLY A 52 8.29 6.83 -7.74
CA GLY A 52 7.97 7.80 -6.71
C GLY A 52 7.47 7.16 -5.42
N ASN A 53 7.20 7.99 -4.42
CA ASN A 53 6.53 7.59 -3.17
C ASN A 53 5.02 7.47 -3.40
N HIS A 54 4.34 6.58 -2.66
CA HIS A 54 2.92 6.26 -2.88
C HIS A 54 2.07 6.45 -1.62
N PRO A 55 1.90 7.68 -1.12
CA PRO A 55 1.07 7.91 0.07
C PRO A 55 -0.45 7.96 -0.23
N ALA A 56 -0.88 8.12 -1.49
CA ALA A 56 -2.30 8.11 -1.88
C ALA A 56 -2.53 7.61 -3.32
N ALA A 57 -3.72 7.81 -3.88
CA ALA A 57 -4.04 7.53 -5.30
C ALA A 57 -3.57 8.65 -6.27
N VAL A 58 -3.50 9.89 -5.77
CA VAL A 58 -3.38 11.12 -6.57
C VAL A 58 -2.06 11.17 -7.36
N GLU A 59 -0.99 10.59 -6.82
CA GLU A 59 0.34 10.52 -7.40
C GLU A 59 0.36 9.76 -8.73
N VAL A 60 -0.45 8.69 -8.83
CA VAL A 60 -0.58 7.91 -10.07
C VAL A 60 -1.16 8.79 -11.18
N VAL A 61 -2.17 9.61 -10.84
CA VAL A 61 -2.80 10.54 -11.77
C VAL A 61 -1.85 11.68 -12.14
N LEU A 62 -1.12 12.23 -11.16
CA LEU A 62 -0.08 13.25 -11.40
C LEU A 62 0.99 12.73 -12.35
N MET A 63 1.51 11.51 -12.12
CA MET A 63 2.48 10.86 -13.00
C MET A 63 1.95 10.72 -14.42
N ALA A 64 0.73 10.19 -14.58
CA ALA A 64 0.12 9.95 -15.90
C ALA A 64 -0.16 11.25 -16.68
N ALA A 65 -0.56 12.31 -15.98
CA ALA A 65 -1.00 13.56 -16.60
C ALA A 65 0.12 14.58 -16.81
N TYR A 66 1.09 14.68 -15.89
CA TYR A 66 2.09 15.75 -15.90
C TYR A 66 3.48 15.32 -16.38
N THR A 67 3.71 14.03 -16.61
CA THR A 67 4.86 13.58 -17.41
C THR A 67 4.59 13.78 -18.91
N PRO A 68 5.61 14.01 -19.75
CA PRO A 68 5.41 14.24 -21.18
C PRO A 68 5.06 12.96 -21.96
N TRP A 69 5.38 11.77 -21.43
CA TRP A 69 5.25 10.50 -22.15
C TRP A 69 4.02 9.67 -21.76
N ASN A 70 3.67 8.66 -22.56
CA ASN A 70 2.67 7.67 -22.17
C ASN A 70 3.29 6.67 -21.19
N VAL A 71 3.04 6.84 -19.89
CA VAL A 71 3.52 5.91 -18.86
C VAL A 71 2.63 4.66 -18.85
N GLU A 72 3.25 3.47 -18.80
CA GLU A 72 2.59 2.20 -18.46
C GLU A 72 2.78 1.93 -16.96
N PRO A 73 1.75 2.13 -16.13
CA PRO A 73 1.86 1.92 -14.69
C PRO A 73 1.93 0.42 -14.37
N LEU A 74 2.84 0.06 -13.47
CA LEU A 74 2.88 -1.22 -12.79
C LEU A 74 2.08 -1.08 -11.48
N GLY A 75 0.89 -1.66 -11.43
CA GLY A 75 -0.03 -1.49 -10.31
C GLY A 75 -0.52 -2.81 -9.72
N ALA A 76 -1.28 -2.71 -8.63
CA ALA A 76 -1.80 -3.86 -7.91
C ALA A 76 -2.79 -4.66 -8.77
N GLY A 77 -2.59 -5.98 -8.84
CA GLY A 77 -3.53 -6.92 -9.45
C GLY A 77 -3.71 -8.21 -8.63
N ASP A 78 -3.26 -8.20 -7.37
CA ASP A 78 -3.45 -9.26 -6.38
C ASP A 78 -4.80 -9.18 -5.68
N VAL A 79 -5.46 -8.02 -5.68
CA VAL A 79 -6.79 -7.81 -5.09
C VAL A 79 -7.63 -6.93 -6.02
N PRO A 80 -8.97 -7.12 -6.06
CA PRO A 80 -9.86 -6.22 -6.79
C PRO A 80 -9.67 -4.77 -6.31
N GLN A 81 -9.76 -3.81 -7.23
CA GLN A 81 -9.67 -2.39 -6.88
C GLN A 81 -11.07 -1.81 -6.63
N GLU A 82 -11.17 -0.61 -6.08
CA GLU A 82 -12.46 0.08 -6.01
C GLU A 82 -13.03 0.38 -7.40
N LYS A 83 -14.36 0.49 -7.52
CA LYS A 83 -15.06 0.67 -8.81
C LYS A 83 -14.50 1.82 -9.66
N ILE A 84 -14.23 2.97 -9.04
CA ILE A 84 -13.68 4.13 -9.76
C ILE A 84 -12.27 3.82 -10.27
N THR A 85 -11.42 3.23 -9.42
CA THR A 85 -10.07 2.81 -9.80
C THR A 85 -10.11 1.77 -10.92
N GLN A 86 -11.00 0.77 -10.86
CA GLN A 86 -11.19 -0.21 -11.92
C GLN A 86 -11.58 0.44 -13.27
N VAL A 87 -12.47 1.44 -13.25
CA VAL A 87 -12.85 2.18 -14.46
C VAL A 87 -11.65 2.95 -15.02
N LEU A 88 -10.91 3.66 -14.17
CA LEU A 88 -9.72 4.41 -14.59
C LEU A 88 -8.63 3.48 -15.16
N GLU A 89 -8.38 2.34 -14.52
CA GLU A 89 -7.47 1.32 -15.00
C GLU A 89 -7.94 0.67 -16.31
N GLY A 90 -9.25 0.43 -16.45
CA GLY A 90 -9.88 -0.07 -17.67
C GLY A 90 -9.73 0.92 -18.85
N LEU A 91 -9.85 2.21 -18.59
CA LEU A 91 -9.68 3.27 -19.60
C LEU A 91 -8.20 3.52 -19.92
N TYR A 92 -7.39 3.85 -18.91
CA TYR A 92 -5.98 4.23 -19.09
C TYR A 92 -5.07 3.03 -19.38
N GLY A 93 -5.35 1.87 -18.78
CA GLY A 93 -4.53 0.65 -18.84
C GLY A 93 -3.38 0.64 -17.83
N GLN A 94 -3.11 -0.54 -17.27
CA GLN A 94 -1.95 -0.81 -16.42
C GLN A 94 -1.39 -2.21 -16.67
N ILE A 95 -0.19 -2.49 -16.16
CA ILE A 95 0.40 -3.82 -16.06
C ILE A 95 0.11 -4.33 -14.64
N PRO A 96 -0.82 -5.29 -14.46
CA PRO A 96 -1.24 -5.75 -13.14
C PRO A 96 -0.17 -6.62 -12.51
N ILE A 97 0.15 -6.41 -11.22
CA ILE A 97 1.10 -7.22 -10.46
C ILE A 97 0.38 -8.02 -9.38
N ARG A 98 0.49 -9.35 -9.45
CA ARG A 98 0.20 -10.26 -8.34
C ARG A 98 1.34 -10.23 -7.32
N ARG A 99 1.19 -9.38 -6.32
CA ARG A 99 2.10 -9.20 -5.19
C ARG A 99 2.13 -10.49 -4.35
N GLY A 100 3.30 -10.84 -3.80
CA GLY A 100 3.50 -12.08 -3.03
C GLY A 100 3.76 -13.34 -3.86
N HIS A 101 3.52 -13.33 -5.17
CA HIS A 101 3.81 -14.44 -6.08
C HIS A 101 5.00 -14.14 -7.01
N VAL A 102 5.60 -15.20 -7.57
CA VAL A 102 6.62 -15.08 -8.62
C VAL A 102 5.96 -14.59 -9.92
N ASN A 103 5.89 -13.29 -10.10
CA ASN A 103 5.12 -12.70 -11.19
C ASN A 103 5.96 -12.49 -12.48
N ARG A 104 6.39 -13.60 -13.09
CA ARG A 104 7.22 -13.57 -14.31
C ARG A 104 6.51 -12.89 -15.47
N VAL A 105 5.20 -13.08 -15.61
CA VAL A 105 4.40 -12.55 -16.72
C VAL A 105 4.33 -11.03 -16.68
N SER A 106 4.01 -10.43 -15.53
CA SER A 106 3.92 -8.97 -15.42
C SER A 106 5.28 -8.29 -15.52
N LEU A 107 6.32 -8.91 -14.94
CA LEU A 107 7.69 -8.42 -15.11
C LEU A 107 8.14 -8.51 -16.58
N GLN A 108 7.77 -9.57 -17.30
CA GLN A 108 8.05 -9.70 -18.73
C GLN A 108 7.32 -8.61 -19.54
N LYS A 109 6.06 -8.29 -19.22
CA LYS A 109 5.35 -7.15 -19.84
C LYS A 109 6.08 -5.83 -19.63
N ALA A 110 6.60 -5.59 -18.42
CA ALA A 110 7.42 -4.40 -18.14
C ALA A 110 8.70 -4.39 -18.99
N VAL A 111 9.40 -5.53 -19.09
CA VAL A 111 10.58 -5.69 -19.95
C VAL A 111 10.25 -5.43 -21.42
N ASP A 112 9.12 -5.94 -21.91
CA ASP A 112 8.68 -5.73 -23.30
C ASP A 112 8.43 -4.24 -23.59
N VAL A 113 7.80 -3.51 -22.66
CA VAL A 113 7.60 -2.05 -22.78
C VAL A 113 8.94 -1.33 -22.84
N LEU A 114 9.87 -1.64 -21.93
CA LEU A 114 11.19 -1.01 -21.89
C LEU A 114 12.03 -1.36 -23.12
N THR A 115 11.94 -2.58 -23.64
CA THR A 115 12.65 -2.99 -24.86
C THR A 115 12.14 -2.23 -26.09
N GLN A 116 10.86 -1.86 -26.11
CA GLN A 116 10.27 -0.98 -27.13
C GLN A 116 10.58 0.52 -26.91
N LYS A 117 11.58 0.85 -26.09
CA LYS A 117 11.93 2.22 -25.67
C LYS A 117 10.80 2.95 -24.93
N GLY A 118 9.90 2.19 -24.31
CA GLY A 118 8.76 2.73 -23.58
C GLY A 118 9.07 3.13 -22.15
N ILE A 119 8.02 3.57 -21.46
CA ILE A 119 8.10 4.14 -20.11
C ILE A 119 7.26 3.31 -19.15
N VAL A 120 7.89 2.80 -18.10
CA VAL A 120 7.21 2.06 -17.03
C VAL A 120 7.18 2.92 -15.77
N GLY A 121 6.00 3.09 -15.17
CA GLY A 121 5.83 3.74 -13.88
C GLY A 121 5.71 2.72 -12.77
N ILE A 122 6.50 2.83 -11.69
CA ILE A 122 6.45 1.90 -10.56
C ILE A 122 6.70 2.61 -9.23
N PHE A 123 5.87 2.35 -8.23
CA PHE A 123 6.07 2.81 -6.86
C PHE A 123 6.81 1.73 -6.06
N PRO A 124 8.09 1.91 -5.70
CA PRO A 124 8.91 0.81 -5.15
C PRO A 124 8.55 0.38 -3.72
N GLU A 125 7.65 1.11 -3.05
CA GLU A 125 7.10 0.81 -1.71
C GLU A 125 6.16 -0.41 -1.71
N GLY A 126 5.59 -0.76 -2.87
CA GLY A 126 4.70 -1.92 -3.01
C GLY A 126 3.23 -1.64 -2.68
N GLY A 127 2.93 -0.53 -1.98
CA GLY A 127 1.61 0.09 -1.83
C GLY A 127 1.51 1.04 -0.63
N VAL A 128 0.29 1.50 -0.34
CA VAL A 128 0.03 2.66 0.54
C VAL A 128 -0.03 2.37 2.05
N TRP A 129 0.11 1.11 2.48
CA TRP A 129 -0.18 0.67 3.86
C TRP A 129 0.94 0.91 4.88
N ASN A 130 2.08 1.46 4.47
CA ASN A 130 3.20 1.83 5.35
C ASN A 130 4.19 2.68 4.55
N SER A 131 4.07 4.00 4.62
CA SER A 131 5.01 4.95 4.02
C SER A 131 6.31 4.99 4.82
N GLY A 132 7.45 5.01 4.13
CA GLY A 132 8.77 5.18 4.74
C GLY A 132 9.93 4.61 3.91
N GLU A 133 11.12 5.18 4.09
CA GLU A 133 12.36 4.79 3.41
C GLU A 133 12.71 3.29 3.57
N ALA A 134 12.22 2.65 4.64
CA ALA A 134 12.64 1.32 5.07
C ALA A 134 12.15 0.15 4.18
N ARG A 135 11.11 0.34 3.35
CA ARG A 135 10.56 -0.71 2.48
C ARG A 135 10.85 -0.42 1.01
N ALA A 136 11.99 -0.90 0.53
CA ALA A 136 12.36 -0.81 -0.88
C ALA A 136 12.27 -2.19 -1.54
N HIS A 137 11.29 -2.42 -2.43
CA HIS A 137 11.26 -3.67 -3.19
C HIS A 137 12.37 -3.71 -4.25
N SER A 138 12.99 -4.88 -4.42
CA SER A 138 14.10 -5.09 -5.37
C SER A 138 13.68 -5.11 -6.84
N GLY A 139 12.37 -5.17 -7.13
CA GLY A 139 11.83 -5.30 -8.49
C GLY A 139 12.25 -4.17 -9.43
N VAL A 140 12.29 -2.92 -8.93
CA VAL A 140 12.75 -1.77 -9.70
C VAL A 140 14.22 -1.89 -10.11
N SER A 141 15.08 -2.31 -9.17
CA SER A 141 16.51 -2.51 -9.40
C SER A 141 16.77 -3.67 -10.36
N TRP A 142 15.99 -4.75 -10.25
CA TRP A 142 16.04 -5.87 -11.17
C TRP A 142 15.62 -5.47 -12.59
N LEU A 143 14.53 -4.70 -12.74
CA LEU A 143 14.08 -4.20 -14.05
C LEU A 143 15.17 -3.33 -14.70
N SER A 144 15.66 -2.33 -13.96
CA SER A 144 16.72 -1.43 -14.43
C SER A 144 17.97 -2.19 -14.88
N TYR A 145 18.40 -3.21 -14.11
CA TYR A 145 19.54 -4.06 -14.46
C TYR A 145 19.26 -4.92 -15.69
N LYS A 146 18.08 -5.55 -15.74
CA LYS A 146 17.70 -6.49 -16.81
C LYS A 146 17.57 -5.80 -18.16
N THR A 147 17.12 -4.55 -18.19
CA THR A 147 16.85 -3.80 -19.43
C THR A 147 17.84 -2.66 -19.68
N ASN A 148 18.89 -2.54 -18.85
CA ASN A 148 19.86 -1.45 -18.90
C ASN A 148 19.19 -0.06 -18.97
N THR A 149 18.14 0.13 -18.16
CA THR A 149 17.25 1.31 -18.26
C THR A 149 17.48 2.26 -17.07
N PRO A 150 17.63 3.58 -17.32
CA PRO A 150 17.77 4.56 -16.25
C PRO A 150 16.46 4.76 -15.48
N ILE A 151 16.57 5.32 -14.29
CA ILE A 151 15.44 5.52 -13.37
C ILE A 151 15.26 7.03 -13.13
N LEU A 152 14.04 7.54 -13.29
CA LEU A 152 13.66 8.92 -12.96
C LEU A 152 12.88 8.95 -11.65
N PRO A 153 13.46 9.47 -10.55
CA PRO A 153 12.77 9.61 -9.28
C PRO A 153 11.89 10.87 -9.24
N ILE A 154 10.71 10.73 -8.63
CA ILE A 154 9.76 11.82 -8.41
C ILE A 154 9.27 11.76 -6.97
N GLY A 155 9.40 12.87 -6.23
CA GLY A 155 8.81 13.05 -4.91
C GLY A 155 7.45 13.73 -5.03
N TYR A 156 6.43 13.12 -4.44
CA TYR A 156 5.08 13.69 -4.32
C TYR A 156 4.82 14.13 -2.89
N GLY A 157 4.15 15.26 -2.72
CA GLY A 157 3.77 15.76 -1.40
C GLY A 157 2.44 16.50 -1.39
N GLY A 158 1.81 16.56 -0.22
CA GLY A 158 0.51 17.18 0.05
C GLY A 158 -0.68 16.35 -0.42
N THR A 159 -0.46 15.09 -0.80
CA THR A 159 -1.43 14.21 -1.47
C THR A 159 -2.31 13.42 -0.50
N THR A 160 -1.82 13.09 0.70
CA THR A 160 -2.62 12.42 1.74
C THR A 160 -3.84 13.26 2.13
N GLY A 161 -5.04 12.70 1.94
CA GLY A 161 -6.32 13.40 2.20
C GLY A 161 -6.58 14.59 1.28
N ALA A 162 -5.83 14.75 0.18
CA ALA A 162 -5.98 15.87 -0.73
C ALA A 162 -7.34 15.84 -1.44
N LEU A 163 -7.81 14.66 -1.87
CA LEU A 163 -9.08 14.54 -2.57
C LEU A 163 -10.25 14.91 -1.65
N THR A 164 -10.26 14.41 -0.41
CA THR A 164 -11.26 14.79 0.61
C THR A 164 -11.29 16.31 0.82
N LYS A 165 -10.13 16.94 0.98
CA LYS A 165 -10.03 18.41 1.13
C LYS A 165 -10.49 19.14 -0.14
N ALA A 166 -10.23 18.61 -1.32
CA ALA A 166 -10.69 19.19 -2.58
C ALA A 166 -12.22 19.09 -2.74
N LEU A 167 -12.84 17.98 -2.34
CA LEU A 167 -14.29 17.81 -2.29
C LEU A 167 -14.95 18.77 -1.28
N GLN A 168 -14.22 19.17 -0.23
CA GLN A 168 -14.62 20.24 0.70
C GLN A 168 -14.29 21.66 0.17
N PHE A 169 -13.94 21.79 -1.11
CA PHE A 169 -13.58 23.06 -1.78
C PHE A 169 -12.37 23.79 -1.16
N LYS A 170 -11.51 23.11 -0.39
CA LYS A 170 -10.37 23.72 0.32
C LYS A 170 -9.10 23.93 -0.53
N ARG A 171 -9.11 23.50 -1.80
CA ARG A 171 -7.99 23.60 -2.77
C ARG A 171 -6.61 23.35 -2.16
N PRO A 172 -6.32 22.13 -1.67
CA PRO A 172 -5.05 21.84 -1.00
C PRO A 172 -3.86 21.95 -1.96
N LYS A 173 -2.67 22.21 -1.40
CA LYS A 173 -1.41 22.24 -2.15
C LYS A 173 -0.91 20.82 -2.38
N ILE A 174 -0.61 20.48 -3.63
CA ILE A 174 0.05 19.23 -4.00
C ILE A 174 1.31 19.53 -4.80
N THR A 175 2.34 18.73 -4.62
CA THR A 175 3.66 18.93 -5.22
C THR A 175 4.13 17.69 -5.97
N MET A 176 4.86 17.91 -7.06
CA MET A 176 5.53 16.88 -7.86
C MET A 176 6.95 17.40 -8.17
N ASN A 177 7.94 16.83 -7.50
CA ASN A 177 9.33 17.26 -7.58
C ASN A 177 10.14 16.19 -8.33
N ILE A 178 10.58 16.52 -9.54
CA ILE A 178 11.28 15.60 -10.42
C ILE A 178 12.79 15.68 -10.17
N GLY A 179 13.39 14.56 -9.80
CA GLY A 179 14.82 14.45 -9.53
C GLY A 179 15.66 14.15 -10.77
N LYS A 180 16.97 14.08 -10.57
CA LYS A 180 17.94 13.70 -11.61
C LYS A 180 17.84 12.21 -11.93
N LEU A 181 18.17 11.85 -13.17
CA LEU A 181 18.27 10.45 -13.58
C LEU A 181 19.28 9.68 -12.72
N ILE A 182 18.85 8.52 -12.26
CA ILE A 182 19.71 7.50 -11.69
C ILE A 182 20.14 6.59 -12.86
N PRO A 183 21.46 6.38 -13.07
CA PRO A 183 21.95 5.48 -14.11
C PRO A 183 21.39 4.07 -13.98
N PRO A 184 21.41 3.27 -15.06
CA PRO A 184 21.01 1.86 -14.98
C PRO A 184 21.74 1.12 -13.87
N ALA A 185 21.00 0.25 -13.17
CA ALA A 185 21.55 -0.62 -12.16
C ALA A 185 22.68 -1.48 -12.77
N ASN A 186 23.87 -1.44 -12.17
CA ASN A 186 25.04 -2.17 -12.64
C ASN A 186 25.67 -2.95 -11.48
N VAL A 187 25.56 -4.28 -11.53
CA VAL A 187 26.08 -5.15 -10.49
C VAL A 187 27.61 -5.11 -10.54
N LEU A 188 28.21 -4.39 -9.60
CA LEU A 188 29.66 -4.26 -9.46
C LEU A 188 30.29 -5.62 -9.09
N HIS A 189 31.53 -5.83 -9.54
CA HIS A 189 32.31 -7.02 -9.18
C HIS A 189 32.40 -7.19 -7.66
N GLY A 190 32.14 -8.41 -7.18
CA GLY A 190 32.26 -8.78 -5.75
C GLY A 190 30.97 -8.73 -4.92
N LYS A 191 29.84 -8.22 -5.43
CA LYS A 191 28.53 -8.28 -4.74
C LYS A 191 27.60 -9.32 -5.35
N THR A 192 26.83 -10.02 -4.52
CA THR A 192 25.73 -10.85 -5.01
C THR A 192 24.62 -9.96 -5.59
N ARG A 193 23.92 -10.44 -6.63
CA ARG A 193 22.80 -9.70 -7.25
C ARG A 193 21.73 -9.31 -6.24
N LYS A 194 21.40 -10.20 -5.29
CA LYS A 194 20.39 -9.95 -4.26
C LYS A 194 20.78 -8.80 -3.33
N ALA A 195 22.04 -8.78 -2.86
CA ALA A 195 22.54 -7.72 -1.99
C ALA A 195 22.57 -6.38 -2.74
N TYR A 196 23.07 -6.38 -3.98
CA TYR A 196 23.12 -5.18 -4.81
C TYR A 196 21.73 -4.60 -5.08
N PHE A 197 20.74 -5.41 -5.48
CA PHE A 197 19.39 -4.91 -5.75
C PHE A 197 18.71 -4.35 -4.50
N SER A 198 18.96 -4.93 -3.33
CA SER A 198 18.45 -4.40 -2.06
C SER A 198 19.03 -3.02 -1.76
N GLU A 199 20.35 -2.87 -1.87
CA GLU A 199 21.05 -1.60 -1.65
C GLU A 199 20.66 -0.53 -2.68
N HIS A 200 20.60 -0.90 -3.95
CA HIS A 200 20.21 -0.01 -5.02
C HIS A 200 18.76 0.46 -4.86
N SER A 201 17.83 -0.42 -4.47
CA SER A 201 16.45 -0.05 -4.16
C SER A 201 16.38 0.91 -2.97
N LYS A 202 17.17 0.70 -1.90
CA LYS A 202 17.26 1.67 -0.79
C LYS A 202 17.78 3.03 -1.25
N LYS A 203 18.79 3.06 -2.12
CA LYS A 203 19.29 4.31 -2.71
C LYS A 203 18.21 5.03 -3.51
N ILE A 204 17.44 4.30 -4.34
CA ILE A 204 16.30 4.85 -5.08
C ILE A 204 15.29 5.46 -4.12
N MET A 205 14.90 4.74 -3.06
CA MET A 205 13.95 5.24 -2.06
C MET A 205 14.47 6.51 -1.36
N ARG A 206 15.74 6.55 -0.96
CA ARG A 206 16.35 7.77 -0.40
C ARG A 206 16.27 8.94 -1.36
N THR A 207 16.56 8.71 -2.64
CA THR A 207 16.47 9.77 -3.66
C THR A 207 15.04 10.25 -3.82
N ILE A 208 14.05 9.35 -3.88
CA ILE A 208 12.63 9.70 -3.93
C ILE A 208 12.25 10.56 -2.70
N TYR A 209 12.53 10.09 -1.49
CA TYR A 209 12.15 10.79 -0.26
C TYR A 209 12.89 12.12 -0.07
N SER A 210 14.11 12.27 -0.59
CA SER A 210 14.80 13.56 -0.61
C SER A 210 14.12 14.62 -1.50
N LEU A 211 13.21 14.19 -2.39
CA LEU A 211 12.41 15.08 -3.25
C LEU A 211 11.04 15.39 -2.65
N VAL A 212 10.61 14.68 -1.60
CA VAL A 212 9.36 14.99 -0.90
C VAL A 212 9.56 16.24 -0.05
N PRO A 213 8.62 17.21 -0.02
CA PRO A 213 8.76 18.40 0.82
C PRO A 213 9.03 18.04 2.28
N SER A 214 10.02 18.68 2.93
CA SER A 214 10.42 18.34 4.30
C SER A 214 9.33 18.53 5.35
N ASN A 215 8.33 19.35 5.06
CA ASN A 215 7.17 19.59 5.91
C ASN A 215 5.97 18.67 5.58
N ASP A 216 6.17 17.68 4.70
CA ASP A 216 5.11 16.76 4.32
C ASP A 216 4.77 15.80 5.48
N PRO A 217 3.49 15.66 5.86
CA PRO A 217 3.09 14.76 6.93
C PRO A 217 3.51 13.30 6.72
N SER A 218 3.68 12.85 5.46
CA SER A 218 4.10 11.47 5.14
C SER A 218 5.56 11.17 5.52
N LEU A 219 6.39 12.19 5.73
CA LEU A 219 7.80 12.02 6.12
C LEU A 219 8.01 11.80 7.61
N ASN A 220 7.07 12.23 8.44
CA ASN A 220 7.25 12.17 9.88
C ASN A 220 6.62 10.88 10.41
N SER A 221 7.46 9.91 10.79
CA SER A 221 7.04 8.97 11.84
C SER A 221 6.95 9.79 13.13
N ASN A 222 5.79 10.39 13.39
CA ASN A 222 5.54 11.21 14.58
C ASN A 222 5.59 10.40 15.89
N VAL A 223 6.03 9.15 15.85
CA VAL A 223 5.89 8.19 16.95
C VAL A 223 7.23 7.50 17.23
N ARG A 224 7.54 7.25 18.51
CA ARG A 224 8.66 6.41 18.99
C ARG A 224 8.17 5.38 20.00
N ASN A 225 8.98 4.36 20.23
CA ASN A 225 8.75 3.32 21.26
C ASN A 225 7.37 2.67 21.14
N GLU A 226 6.94 2.42 19.91
CA GLU A 226 5.64 1.83 19.64
C GLU A 226 5.58 0.39 20.15
N ARG A 227 4.54 0.07 20.92
CA ARG A 227 4.25 -1.27 21.44
C ARG A 227 2.75 -1.52 21.45
N PHE A 228 2.37 -2.79 21.42
CA PHE A 228 0.98 -3.22 21.29
C PHE A 228 0.64 -4.25 22.36
N GLU A 229 -0.55 -4.15 22.91
CA GLU A 229 -1.15 -5.11 23.84
C GLU A 229 -2.56 -5.45 23.38
N LEU A 230 -3.03 -6.66 23.68
CA LEU A 230 -4.40 -7.09 23.40
C LEU A 230 -5.06 -7.48 24.71
N GLU A 231 -6.11 -6.75 25.10
CA GLU A 231 -6.94 -7.12 26.23
C GLU A 231 -8.23 -7.78 25.71
N ILE A 232 -8.55 -8.97 26.22
CA ILE A 232 -9.79 -9.67 25.88
C ILE A 232 -10.54 -9.99 27.16
N LYS A 233 -11.81 -9.61 27.20
CA LYS A 233 -12.72 -9.84 28.33
C LYS A 233 -13.93 -10.61 27.85
N ALA A 234 -14.37 -11.57 28.66
CA ALA A 234 -15.63 -12.27 28.46
C ALA A 234 -16.61 -11.91 29.58
N PHE A 235 -17.86 -11.69 29.22
CA PHE A 235 -18.93 -11.36 30.15
C PHE A 235 -20.14 -12.27 29.91
N ASN A 236 -20.91 -12.57 30.95
CA ASN A 236 -22.22 -13.21 30.77
C ASN A 236 -23.27 -12.17 30.33
N LYS A 237 -24.53 -12.60 30.17
CA LYS A 237 -25.65 -11.72 29.77
C LYS A 237 -25.99 -10.64 30.80
N GLN A 238 -25.54 -10.80 32.05
CA GLN A 238 -25.66 -9.83 33.13
C GLN A 238 -24.46 -8.87 33.20
N TYR A 239 -23.54 -8.94 32.22
CA TYR A 239 -22.29 -8.17 32.18
C TYR A 239 -21.34 -8.45 33.36
N GLU A 240 -21.41 -9.65 33.94
CA GLU A 240 -20.47 -10.11 34.96
C GLU A 240 -19.27 -10.77 34.28
N ARG A 241 -18.07 -10.31 34.63
CA ARG A 241 -16.82 -10.80 34.03
C ARG A 241 -16.61 -12.28 34.33
N GLN A 242 -16.35 -13.05 33.28
CA GLN A 242 -16.04 -14.48 33.34
C GLN A 242 -14.57 -14.73 33.07
N ILE A 243 -14.06 -15.84 33.60
CA ILE A 243 -12.69 -16.30 33.33
C ILE A 243 -12.68 -17.01 31.98
N ILE A 244 -11.81 -16.55 31.08
CA ILE A 244 -11.56 -17.24 29.81
C ILE A 244 -10.72 -18.49 30.10
N PRO A 245 -11.15 -19.70 29.68
CA PRO A 245 -10.38 -20.92 29.87
C PRO A 245 -8.99 -20.83 29.24
N GLN A 246 -7.97 -21.38 29.92
CA GLN A 246 -6.56 -21.27 29.49
C GLN A 246 -6.29 -21.78 28.07
N GLN A 247 -7.08 -22.75 27.59
CA GLN A 247 -6.96 -23.29 26.23
C GLN A 247 -7.27 -22.26 25.12
N PHE A 248 -7.91 -21.14 25.44
CA PHE A 248 -8.22 -20.05 24.50
C PHE A 248 -7.26 -18.87 24.65
N ASN A 249 -6.11 -19.06 25.31
CA ASN A 249 -5.10 -18.03 25.42
C ASN A 249 -4.50 -17.71 24.04
N ILE A 250 -4.29 -16.42 23.77
CA ILE A 250 -3.68 -15.97 22.52
C ILE A 250 -2.16 -16.00 22.68
N SER A 251 -1.45 -16.67 21.78
CA SER A 251 0.00 -16.88 21.88
C SER A 251 0.81 -15.60 21.58
N HIS A 252 0.31 -14.77 20.65
CA HIS A 252 0.99 -13.55 20.17
C HIS A 252 0.04 -12.33 20.19
N PRO A 253 -0.45 -11.91 21.37
CA PRO A 253 -1.43 -10.84 21.49
C PRO A 253 -0.95 -9.51 20.89
N GLU A 254 0.33 -9.18 21.03
CA GLU A 254 0.95 -7.98 20.48
C GLU A 254 0.89 -7.92 18.95
N VAL A 255 0.98 -9.07 18.29
CA VAL A 255 0.93 -9.16 16.82
C VAL A 255 -0.51 -8.93 16.33
N LEU A 256 -1.51 -9.49 17.02
CA LEU A 256 -2.91 -9.25 16.70
C LEU A 256 -3.33 -7.82 16.98
N ALA A 257 -2.93 -7.26 18.13
CA ALA A 257 -3.20 -5.87 18.45
C ALA A 257 -2.61 -4.93 17.40
N ASN A 258 -1.37 -5.17 16.95
CA ASN A 258 -0.80 -4.44 15.83
C ASN A 258 -1.63 -4.61 14.56
N PHE A 259 -2.02 -5.83 14.19
CA PHE A 259 -2.86 -6.09 13.02
C PHE A 259 -4.19 -5.31 13.05
N PHE A 260 -4.85 -5.23 14.19
CA PHE A 260 -6.08 -4.45 14.34
C PHE A 260 -5.84 -2.93 14.23
N HIS A 261 -4.61 -2.46 14.48
CA HIS A 261 -4.15 -1.09 14.22
C HIS A 261 -3.57 -0.88 12.81
N GLN A 262 -3.78 -1.81 11.87
CA GLN A 262 -3.43 -1.64 10.45
C GLN A 262 -4.68 -1.36 9.59
N PRO A 263 -5.22 -0.12 9.61
CA PRO A 263 -6.49 0.19 8.96
C PRO A 263 -6.47 -0.09 7.45
N MET A 264 -5.34 0.14 6.77
CA MET A 264 -5.21 -0.16 5.34
C MET A 264 -5.21 -1.66 5.01
N ILE A 265 -4.82 -2.53 5.95
CA ILE A 265 -4.91 -3.98 5.74
C ILE A 265 -6.35 -4.44 5.94
N LEU A 266 -7.01 -3.97 7.01
CA LEU A 266 -8.41 -4.29 7.28
C LEU A 266 -9.35 -3.78 6.18
N TYR A 267 -9.10 -2.56 5.68
CA TYR A 267 -9.79 -1.95 4.56
C TYR A 267 -9.85 -2.88 3.32
N ILE A 268 -8.76 -3.61 3.03
CA ILE A 268 -8.73 -4.52 1.87
C ILE A 268 -9.78 -5.63 2.02
N PHE A 269 -9.98 -6.13 3.24
CA PHE A 269 -11.00 -7.14 3.48
C PHE A 269 -12.41 -6.57 3.27
N SER A 270 -12.75 -5.45 3.92
CA SER A 270 -14.11 -4.91 3.85
C SER A 270 -14.47 -4.23 2.54
N ARG A 271 -13.52 -3.60 1.85
CA ARG A 271 -13.81 -2.76 0.67
C ARG A 271 -13.36 -3.36 -0.64
N ASN A 272 -12.17 -3.98 -0.69
CA ASN A 272 -11.67 -4.59 -1.92
C ASN A 272 -12.20 -6.01 -2.13
N LEU A 273 -12.30 -6.79 -1.04
CA LEU A 273 -12.82 -8.16 -1.07
C LEU A 273 -14.30 -8.25 -0.67
N GLU A 274 -14.89 -7.13 -0.23
CA GLU A 274 -16.30 -7.03 0.16
C GLU A 274 -16.72 -8.08 1.21
N ILE A 275 -15.81 -8.48 2.10
CA ILE A 275 -16.09 -9.42 3.20
C ILE A 275 -16.51 -8.68 4.49
N PRO A 276 -17.35 -9.27 5.36
CA PRO A 276 -17.97 -8.56 6.47
C PRO A 276 -17.03 -8.41 7.68
N THR A 277 -16.01 -7.55 7.55
CA THR A 277 -14.98 -7.33 8.59
C THR A 277 -15.12 -6.04 9.37
N LEU A 278 -16.21 -5.30 9.18
CA LEU A 278 -16.41 -4.00 9.82
C LEU A 278 -16.40 -4.10 11.36
N SER A 279 -16.87 -5.23 11.92
CA SER A 279 -16.80 -5.51 13.36
C SER A 279 -15.37 -5.52 13.89
N LEU A 280 -14.40 -6.00 13.11
CA LEU A 280 -12.98 -6.02 13.48
C LEU A 280 -12.26 -4.69 13.20
N GLU A 281 -12.85 -3.82 12.38
CA GLU A 281 -12.35 -2.46 12.11
C GLU A 281 -12.79 -1.44 13.17
N LYS A 282 -13.84 -1.77 13.92
CA LYS A 282 -14.48 -0.88 14.90
C LYS A 282 -14.80 -1.64 16.19
N LEU A 283 -13.78 -2.22 16.81
CA LEU A 283 -13.95 -2.93 18.09
C LEU A 283 -14.37 -1.99 19.24
N ASP A 284 -14.16 -0.67 19.08
CA ASP A 284 -14.65 0.35 20.01
C ASP A 284 -16.18 0.46 20.04
N THR A 285 -16.90 -0.01 19.01
CA THR A 285 -18.36 -0.04 18.99
C THR A 285 -18.95 -1.27 19.67
N ARG A 286 -18.12 -2.13 20.28
CA ARG A 286 -18.54 -3.36 20.97
C ARG A 286 -19.45 -4.24 20.11
N PRO A 287 -18.97 -4.73 18.94
CA PRO A 287 -19.74 -5.62 18.09
C PRO A 287 -20.12 -6.90 18.82
N SER A 288 -21.17 -7.57 18.37
CA SER A 288 -21.61 -8.83 18.97
C SER A 288 -20.55 -9.93 18.78
N THR A 289 -20.50 -10.88 19.72
CA THR A 289 -19.62 -12.06 19.62
C THR A 289 -19.81 -12.81 18.30
N HIS A 290 -21.05 -12.90 17.80
CA HIS A 290 -21.38 -13.48 16.49
C HIS A 290 -20.72 -12.73 15.33
N GLU A 291 -20.82 -11.40 15.30
CA GLU A 291 -20.19 -10.58 14.24
C GLU A 291 -18.66 -10.66 14.29
N ILE A 292 -18.06 -10.80 15.47
CA ILE A 292 -16.63 -11.02 15.64
C ILE A 292 -16.23 -12.39 15.05
N ALA A 293 -16.90 -13.46 15.48
CA ALA A 293 -16.62 -14.82 15.01
C ALA A 293 -16.77 -14.93 13.48
N HIS A 294 -17.85 -14.39 12.94
CA HIS A 294 -18.11 -14.40 11.50
C HIS A 294 -17.06 -13.63 10.69
N ALA A 295 -16.63 -12.46 11.18
CA ALA A 295 -15.58 -11.67 10.54
C ALA A 295 -14.22 -12.39 10.54
N LEU A 296 -13.84 -13.01 11.68
CA LEU A 296 -12.59 -13.77 11.81
C LEU A 296 -12.57 -14.97 10.84
N ARG A 297 -13.66 -15.74 10.81
CA ARG A 297 -13.84 -16.85 9.86
C ARG A 297 -13.70 -16.40 8.42
N SER A 298 -14.32 -15.28 8.08
CA SER A 298 -14.28 -14.72 6.72
C SER A 298 -12.86 -14.31 6.30
N ILE A 299 -12.10 -13.67 7.20
CA ILE A 299 -10.70 -13.34 6.97
C ILE A 299 -9.87 -14.61 6.78
N LEU A 300 -10.04 -15.61 7.66
CA LEU A 300 -9.29 -16.87 7.60
C LEU A 300 -9.58 -17.65 6.31
N ALA A 301 -10.84 -17.70 5.87
CA ALA A 301 -11.22 -18.34 4.61
C ALA A 301 -10.49 -17.71 3.41
N VAL A 302 -10.45 -16.37 3.35
CA VAL A 302 -9.72 -15.62 2.30
C VAL A 302 -8.22 -15.89 2.36
N LEU A 303 -7.63 -15.89 3.57
CA LEU A 303 -6.21 -16.08 3.77
C LEU A 303 -5.73 -17.52 3.58
N ASN A 304 -6.63 -18.51 3.66
CA ASN A 304 -6.33 -19.92 3.42
C ASN A 304 -6.74 -20.37 2.00
N GLY A 305 -7.59 -19.59 1.32
CA GLY A 305 -8.07 -19.84 -0.04
C GLY A 305 -7.41 -18.91 -1.06
N ASP A 306 -8.17 -17.96 -1.58
CA ASP A 306 -7.84 -17.20 -2.79
C ASP A 306 -6.69 -16.19 -2.62
N TYR A 307 -6.41 -15.73 -1.40
CA TYR A 307 -5.44 -14.66 -1.14
C TYR A 307 -4.37 -15.02 -0.09
N PRO A 308 -3.63 -16.14 -0.26
CA PRO A 308 -2.79 -16.69 0.79
C PRO A 308 -1.54 -15.84 1.08
N TYR A 309 -1.12 -15.01 0.13
CA TYR A 309 0.06 -14.15 0.25
C TYR A 309 -0.27 -12.70 0.64
N LEU A 310 -1.55 -12.35 0.82
CA LEU A 310 -2.01 -10.98 1.08
C LEU A 310 -1.27 -10.35 2.26
N LEU A 311 -1.19 -11.04 3.39
CA LEU A 311 -0.46 -10.57 4.57
C LEU A 311 1.05 -10.67 4.37
N SER A 312 1.56 -11.80 3.88
CA SER A 312 3.01 -12.04 3.77
C SER A 312 3.74 -11.00 2.93
N TYR A 313 3.07 -10.45 1.91
CA TYR A 313 3.62 -9.38 1.10
C TYR A 313 3.66 -8.03 1.84
N ARG A 314 2.69 -7.78 2.73
CA ARG A 314 2.48 -6.48 3.40
C ARG A 314 3.26 -6.36 4.70
N VAL A 315 3.34 -7.43 5.49
CA VAL A 315 3.97 -7.45 6.82
C VAL A 315 5.18 -8.39 6.91
N GLY A 316 5.49 -9.12 5.85
CA GLY A 316 6.54 -10.13 5.82
C GLY A 316 6.01 -11.53 6.21
N PRO A 317 6.69 -12.61 5.77
CA PRO A 317 6.19 -13.98 5.92
C PRO A 317 6.05 -14.40 7.39
N LYS A 318 7.05 -14.10 8.22
CA LYS A 318 7.05 -14.45 9.65
C LYS A 318 5.88 -13.78 10.39
N THR A 319 5.73 -12.46 10.24
CA THR A 319 4.64 -11.72 10.91
C THR A 319 3.27 -12.16 10.38
N ALA A 320 3.15 -12.43 9.07
CA ALA A 320 1.90 -12.92 8.51
C ALA A 320 1.48 -14.29 9.06
N GLU A 321 2.42 -15.19 9.29
CA GLU A 321 2.17 -16.49 9.93
C GLU A 321 1.69 -16.32 11.38
N LEU A 322 2.34 -15.44 12.15
CA LEU A 322 1.92 -15.14 13.52
C LEU A 322 0.52 -14.50 13.58
N ILE A 323 0.19 -13.59 12.65
CA ILE A 323 -1.17 -13.04 12.52
C ILE A 323 -2.16 -14.17 12.24
N LYS A 324 -1.87 -15.09 11.32
CA LYS A 324 -2.78 -16.21 11.02
C LYS A 324 -3.00 -17.10 12.24
N ILE A 325 -1.94 -17.42 12.99
CA ILE A 325 -2.06 -18.20 14.24
C ILE A 325 -3.00 -17.48 15.21
N GLY A 326 -2.73 -16.21 15.50
CA GLY A 326 -3.56 -15.43 16.41
C GLY A 326 -5.02 -15.30 15.94
N LEU A 327 -5.27 -15.15 14.64
CA LEU A 327 -6.63 -15.08 14.10
C LEU A 327 -7.39 -16.40 14.30
N ASN A 328 -6.73 -17.56 14.15
CA ASN A 328 -7.35 -18.87 14.43
C ASN A 328 -7.64 -19.03 15.94
N GLU A 329 -6.69 -18.64 16.80
CA GLU A 329 -6.88 -18.68 18.26
C GLU A 329 -8.05 -17.78 18.69
N LEU A 330 -8.13 -16.57 18.12
CA LEU A 330 -9.21 -15.63 18.40
C LEU A 330 -10.56 -16.10 17.82
N GLU A 331 -10.58 -16.76 16.66
CA GLU A 331 -11.81 -17.38 16.13
C GLU A 331 -12.30 -18.48 17.09
N ALA A 332 -11.41 -19.36 17.55
CA ALA A 332 -11.76 -20.41 18.50
C ALA A 332 -12.34 -19.84 19.82
N LEU A 333 -11.75 -18.76 20.33
CA LEU A 333 -12.27 -18.04 21.49
C LEU A 333 -13.65 -17.42 21.21
N ALA A 334 -13.83 -16.79 20.05
CA ALA A 334 -15.10 -16.18 19.65
C ALA A 334 -16.22 -17.22 19.52
N LEU A 335 -15.93 -18.39 18.95
CA LEU A 335 -16.89 -19.49 18.83
C LEU A 335 -17.26 -20.07 20.18
N TRP A 336 -16.29 -20.28 21.08
CA TRP A 336 -16.59 -20.71 22.44
C TRP A 336 -17.49 -19.70 23.17
N ALA A 337 -17.19 -18.41 23.05
CA ALA A 337 -18.00 -17.38 23.68
C ALA A 337 -19.41 -17.33 23.08
N GLU A 338 -19.56 -17.53 21.76
CA GLU A 338 -20.85 -17.64 21.10
C GLU A 338 -21.65 -18.85 21.60
N ASP A 339 -21.05 -20.03 21.64
CA ASP A 339 -21.67 -21.29 22.10
C ASP A 339 -22.11 -21.23 23.56
N THR A 340 -21.37 -20.47 24.38
CA THR A 340 -21.67 -20.27 25.81
C THR A 340 -22.53 -19.04 26.09
N GLY A 341 -22.92 -18.28 25.06
CA GLY A 341 -23.73 -17.08 25.19
C GLY A 341 -23.03 -15.93 25.91
N MET A 342 -21.70 -15.88 25.87
CA MET A 342 -20.86 -14.83 26.42
C MET A 342 -20.69 -13.66 25.43
N ILE A 343 -20.53 -12.47 26.00
CA ILE A 343 -20.18 -11.23 25.30
C ILE A 343 -18.67 -11.09 25.35
N LEU A 344 -18.01 -10.97 24.19
CA LEU A 344 -16.59 -10.65 24.11
C LEU A 344 -16.37 -9.16 23.91
N GLU A 345 -15.46 -8.60 24.71
CA GLU A 345 -14.85 -7.30 24.44
C GLU A 345 -13.38 -7.51 24.11
N ILE A 346 -12.95 -6.94 22.98
CA ILE A 346 -11.58 -7.04 22.48
C ILE A 346 -11.04 -5.61 22.35
N ASP A 347 -10.00 -5.31 23.10
CA ASP A 347 -9.36 -3.99 23.15
C ASP A 347 -7.91 -4.12 22.64
N PRO A 348 -7.64 -3.85 21.35
CA PRO A 348 -6.27 -3.72 20.85
C PRO A 348 -5.71 -2.36 21.28
N ILE A 349 -4.72 -2.38 22.16
CA ILE A 349 -4.12 -1.18 22.73
C ILE A 349 -2.78 -0.92 22.05
N ARG A 350 -2.63 0.30 21.53
CA ARG A 350 -1.38 0.80 20.96
C ARG A 350 -0.81 1.87 21.88
N TYR A 351 0.45 1.73 22.26
CA TYR A 351 1.20 2.72 23.01
C TYR A 351 2.30 3.30 22.13
N TYR A 352 2.46 4.61 22.15
CA TYR A 352 3.55 5.27 21.44
C TYR A 352 3.86 6.64 22.01
N PHE A 353 5.09 7.10 21.85
CA PHE A 353 5.49 8.46 22.19
C PHE A 353 5.29 9.39 20.99
N ALA A 354 4.31 10.29 21.06
CA ALA A 354 4.04 11.30 20.03
C ALA A 354 5.08 12.41 20.11
N ILE A 355 5.97 12.51 19.11
CA ILE A 355 7.09 13.48 19.08
C ILE A 355 6.56 14.91 18.99
N ASP A 356 5.49 15.13 18.23
CA ASP A 356 4.86 16.44 18.02
C ASP A 356 4.15 16.98 19.27
N GLN A 357 3.70 16.08 20.14
CA GLN A 357 3.00 16.40 21.38
C GLN A 357 3.87 16.22 22.63
N ASP A 358 5.09 15.72 22.46
CA ASP A 358 6.05 15.38 23.51
C ASP A 358 5.45 14.58 24.67
N LYS A 359 4.61 13.57 24.35
CA LYS A 359 3.94 12.74 25.35
C LYS A 359 3.68 11.32 24.87
N GLU A 360 3.53 10.39 25.83
CA GLU A 360 3.02 9.05 25.55
C GLU A 360 1.51 9.11 25.27
N ILE A 361 1.09 8.39 24.23
CA ILE A 361 -0.30 8.22 23.80
C ILE A 361 -0.67 6.76 23.99
N ILE A 362 -1.85 6.55 24.59
CA ILE A 362 -2.52 5.26 24.65
C ILE A 362 -3.71 5.34 23.69
N GLN A 363 -3.66 4.55 22.63
CA GLN A 363 -4.67 4.51 21.59
C GLN A 363 -5.37 3.15 21.63
N ILE A 364 -6.62 3.16 22.11
CA ILE A 364 -7.51 1.98 22.07
C ILE A 364 -8.37 2.02 20.80
N LYS A 365 -8.85 3.21 20.43
CA LYS A 365 -9.67 3.39 19.25
C LYS A 365 -8.86 3.19 17.97
N GLN A 366 -9.31 2.25 17.15
CA GLN A 366 -8.73 1.99 15.83
C GLN A 366 -8.98 3.18 14.89
N GLU A 367 -7.99 3.47 14.06
CA GLU A 367 -8.18 4.37 12.93
C GLU A 367 -9.09 3.69 11.89
N PHE A 368 -9.89 4.48 11.18
CA PHE A 368 -10.79 3.97 10.16
C PHE A 368 -10.55 4.73 8.85
N VAL A 369 -10.39 3.99 7.76
CA VAL A 369 -10.17 4.56 6.42
C VAL A 369 -11.46 4.42 5.63
N GLU A 370 -12.06 5.56 5.26
CA GLU A 370 -13.26 5.58 4.42
C GLU A 370 -12.94 5.28 2.95
N SER A 371 -11.82 5.82 2.46
CA SER A 371 -11.32 5.68 1.09
C SER A 371 -9.82 6.03 1.05
N TRP A 372 -9.05 5.36 0.17
CA TRP A 372 -7.66 5.74 -0.13
C TRP A 372 -7.53 6.64 -1.38
N MET A 373 -8.63 6.80 -2.13
CA MET A 373 -8.84 7.92 -3.07
C MET A 373 -9.31 9.14 -2.29
#